data_AF-A0A0F9EXT0-F1
#
_entry.id   AF-A0A0F9EXT0-F1
#
_cell.length_a   1.000
_cell.length_b   1.000
_cell.length_c   1.000
_cell.angle_alpha   90.00
_cell.angle_beta   90.00
_cell.angle_gamma   90.00
#
_symmetry.space_group_name_H-M   'P 1'
#
loop_
_entity.id
_entity.type
_entity.pdbx_description
1 polymer ?
#
loop_
_entity_poly.entity_id
_entity_poly.type
_entity_poly.pdbx_seq_one_letter_code
_entity_poly.pdbx_strand_id
1 'polypeptide(L)'
;ILTSQGIIPKIAILFTLLVSGTGLMGLILGILGYSETEEKWKSIIAIVIYIVGTLFYFIFGYGVLVDALMEIMFGLIPLPY
;
A
#
# COMPACT_ATOMS: atom_id res chain seq x y z
N ILE A 1 -7.56 2.43 25.83
CA ILE A 1 -6.13 2.45 25.39
C ILE A 1 -5.77 1.25 24.50
N LEU A 2 -6.56 0.17 24.46
CA LEU A 2 -6.53 -0.82 23.39
C LEU A 2 -7.97 -1.19 23.02
N THR A 3 -8.62 -0.37 22.21
CA THR A 3 -9.85 -0.77 21.51
C THR A 3 -9.45 -1.19 20.10
N SER A 4 -10.06 -2.26 19.57
CA SER A 4 -9.79 -2.81 18.23
C SER A 4 -9.78 -1.74 17.12
N GLN A 5 -10.57 -0.67 17.29
CA GLN A 5 -10.66 0.47 16.40
C GLN A 5 -9.38 1.31 16.27
N GLY A 6 -8.48 1.29 17.26
CA GLY A 6 -7.21 2.02 17.20
C GLY A 6 -6.03 1.21 16.64
N ILE A 7 -6.17 -0.10 16.52
CA ILE A 7 -5.09 -1.02 16.13
C ILE A 7 -5.07 -1.21 14.61
N ILE A 8 -6.24 -1.36 13.98
CA ILE A 8 -6.38 -1.57 12.54
C ILE A 8 -5.76 -0.41 11.73
N PRO A 9 -6.01 0.88 12.05
CA PRO A 9 -5.41 1.99 11.30
C PRO A 9 -3.88 2.05 11.46
N LYS A 10 -3.36 1.74 12.65
CA LYS A 10 -1.92 1.78 12.92
C LYS A 10 -1.15 0.67 12.19
N ILE A 11 -1.73 -0.54 12.14
CA ILE A 11 -1.16 -1.66 11.39
C ILE A 11 -1.21 -1.35 9.88
N ALA A 12 -2.33 -0.80 9.39
CA ALA A 12 -2.45 -0.40 7.99
C ALA A 12 -1.38 0.63 7.60
N ILE A 13 -1.13 1.66 8.45
CA ILE A 13 -0.08 2.66 8.21
C ILE A 13 1.31 2.02 8.22
N LEU A 14 1.62 1.13 9.16
CA LEU A 14 2.90 0.41 9.22
C LEU A 14 3.13 -0.46 7.98
N PHE A 15 2.10 -1.18 7.55
CA PHE A 15 2.14 -1.99 6.33
C PHE A 15 2.31 -1.11 5.09
N THR A 16 1.66 0.06 5.06
CA THR A 16 1.82 1.06 4.00
C THR A 16 3.28 1.50 3.87
N LEU A 17 3.89 1.84 5.00
CA LEU A 17 5.26 2.35 5.05
C LEU A 17 6.28 1.28 4.65
N LEU A 18 6.07 0.04 5.09
CA LEU A 18 6.89 -1.12 4.71
C LEU A 18 6.77 -1.46 3.22
N VAL A 19 5.55 -1.55 2.69
CA VAL A 19 5.30 -1.90 1.28
C VAL A 19 5.76 -0.79 0.34
N SER A 20 5.51 0.47 0.68
CA SER A 20 5.99 1.61 -0.12
C SER A 20 7.51 1.71 -0.10
N GLY A 21 8.17 1.53 1.05
CA GLY A 21 9.64 1.59 1.15
C GLY A 21 10.34 0.44 0.42
N THR A 22 9.87 -0.79 0.59
CA THR A 22 10.41 -1.97 -0.11
C THR A 22 10.12 -1.90 -1.61
N GLY A 23 8.95 -1.42 -1.99
CA GLY A 23 8.59 -1.21 -3.38
C GLY A 23 9.48 -0.16 -4.05
N LEU A 24 9.68 1.01 -3.42
CA LEU A 24 10.52 2.08 -3.98
C LEU A 24 11.96 1.59 -4.21
N MET A 25 12.50 0.83 -3.25
CA MET A 25 13.80 0.18 -3.37
C MET A 25 13.83 -0.80 -4.55
N GLY A 26 12.79 -1.61 -4.73
CA GLY A 26 12.64 -2.53 -5.85
C GLY A 26 12.60 -1.82 -7.22
N LEU A 27 11.92 -0.67 -7.31
CA LEU A 27 11.90 0.15 -8.53
C LEU A 27 13.29 0.72 -8.83
N ILE A 28 13.97 1.29 -7.83
CA ILE A 28 15.32 1.86 -8.00
C ILE A 28 16.29 0.78 -8.47
N LEU A 29 16.28 -0.39 -7.84
CA LEU A 29 17.11 -1.53 -8.23
C LEU A 29 16.76 -2.07 -9.62
N GLY A 30 15.47 -2.08 -9.98
CA GLY A 30 15.03 -2.45 -11.33
C GLY A 30 15.52 -1.47 -12.41
N ILE A 31 15.50 -0.16 -12.14
CA ILE A 31 15.98 0.87 -13.07
C ILE A 31 17.51 0.82 -13.19
N LEU A 32 18.23 0.75 -12.08
CA LEU A 32 19.69 0.63 -12.08
C LEU A 32 20.14 -0.65 -12.77
N GLY A 33 19.50 -1.78 -12.43
CA GLY A 33 19.75 -3.07 -13.07
C GLY A 33 19.45 -3.06 -14.57
N TYR A 34 18.48 -2.29 -15.05
CA TYR A 34 18.22 -2.18 -16.49
C TYR A 34 19.39 -1.54 -17.25
N SER A 35 20.11 -0.61 -16.61
CA SER A 35 21.24 0.08 -17.21
C SER A 35 22.53 -0.75 -17.19
N GLU A 36 22.72 -1.59 -16.17
CA GLU A 36 23.99 -2.32 -15.96
C GLU A 36 23.94 -3.79 -16.40
N THR A 37 22.77 -4.40 -16.56
CA THR A 37 22.64 -5.82 -16.94
C THR A 37 22.45 -6.03 -18.44
N GLU A 38 23.15 -7.01 -19.00
CA GLU A 38 22.88 -7.51 -20.37
C GLU A 38 21.47 -8.13 -20.47
N GLU A 39 21.00 -8.72 -19.37
CA GLU A 39 19.67 -9.33 -19.25
C GLU A 39 18.59 -8.33 -18.84
N LYS A 40 18.40 -7.29 -19.66
CA LYS A 40 17.42 -6.22 -19.45
C LYS A 40 16.00 -6.71 -19.11
N TRP A 41 15.64 -7.92 -19.57
CA TRP A 41 14.34 -8.54 -19.30
C TRP A 41 14.09 -8.80 -17.81
N LYS A 42 15.11 -9.17 -17.03
CA LYS A 42 14.96 -9.39 -15.57
C LYS A 42 14.63 -8.09 -14.84
N SER A 43 15.30 -7.01 -15.25
CA SER A 43 15.06 -5.66 -14.72
C SER A 43 13.68 -5.12 -15.12
N ILE A 44 13.23 -5.37 -16.36
CA ILE A 44 11.85 -5.06 -16.79
C ILE A 44 10.83 -5.81 -15.92
N ILE A 45 11.05 -7.11 -15.66
CA ILE A 45 10.15 -7.90 -14.80
C ILE A 45 10.07 -7.29 -13.40
N ALA A 46 11.20 -6.90 -12.80
CA ALA A 46 11.21 -6.25 -11.49
C ALA A 46 10.39 -4.95 -11.47
N ILE A 47 10.51 -4.12 -12.51
CA ILE A 47 9.73 -2.89 -12.67
C ILE A 47 8.23 -3.20 -12.83
N VAL A 48 7.87 -4.20 -13.64
CA VAL A 48 6.47 -4.62 -13.86
C VAL A 48 5.86 -5.13 -12.55
N ILE A 49 6.57 -5.99 -11.82
CA ILE A 49 6.12 -6.51 -10.52
C ILE A 49 5.87 -5.35 -9.55
N TYR A 50 6.75 -4.35 -9.53
CA TYR A 50 6.54 -3.17 -8.69
C TYR A 50 5.28 -2.38 -9.07
N ILE A 51 5.09 -2.08 -10.37
CA ILE A 51 3.91 -1.32 -10.83
C ILE A 51 2.63 -2.08 -10.50
N VAL A 52 2.59 -3.38 -10.78
CA VAL A 52 1.42 -4.24 -10.49
C VAL A 52 1.18 -4.33 -8.99
N GLY A 53 2.22 -4.57 -8.19
CA GLY A 53 2.12 -4.60 -6.73
C GLY A 53 1.63 -3.28 -6.15
N THR A 54 2.08 -2.15 -6.70
CA THR A 54 1.64 -0.81 -6.31
C THR A 54 0.15 -0.60 -6.64
N LEU A 55 -0.32 -1.04 -7.80
CA LEU A 55 -1.74 -0.95 -8.18
C LEU A 55 -2.62 -1.76 -7.23
N PHE A 56 -2.26 -3.01 -6.94
CA PHE A 56 -2.97 -3.82 -5.95
C PHE A 56 -2.97 -3.15 -4.59
N TYR A 57 -1.82 -2.62 -4.18
CA TYR A 57 -1.69 -1.90 -2.92
C TYR A 57 -2.64 -0.70 -2.83
N PHE A 58 -2.75 0.12 -3.88
CA PHE A 58 -3.70 1.23 -3.93
C PHE A 58 -5.16 0.76 -3.85
N ILE A 59 -5.51 -0.34 -4.51
CA ILE A 59 -6.88 -0.89 -4.48
C ILE A 59 -7.25 -1.34 -3.06
N PHE A 60 -6.38 -2.12 -2.40
CA PHE A 60 -6.61 -2.58 -1.02
C PHE A 60 -6.58 -1.41 -0.03
N GLY A 61 -5.63 -0.49 -0.16
CA GLY A 61 -5.53 0.70 0.68
C GLY A 61 -6.75 1.59 0.56
N TYR A 62 -7.28 1.78 -0.65
CA TYR A 62 -8.52 2.50 -0.89
C TYR A 62 -9.72 1.83 -0.20
N GLY A 63 -9.83 0.50 -0.29
CA GLY A 63 -10.88 -0.25 0.42
C GLY A 63 -10.85 -0.01 1.93
N VAL A 64 -9.68 -0.16 2.54
CA VAL A 64 -9.50 0.10 3.99
C VAL A 64 -9.79 1.56 4.35
N LEU A 65 -9.39 2.51 3.51
CA LEU A 65 -9.66 3.93 3.72
C LEU A 65 -11.15 4.24 3.67
N VAL A 66 -11.88 3.65 2.71
CA VAL A 66 -13.33 3.80 2.58
C VAL A 66 -14.04 3.20 3.80
N ASP A 67 -13.66 2.01 4.24
CA ASP A 67 -14.23 1.38 5.43
C ASP A 67 -14.01 2.24 6.68
N ALA A 68 -12.78 2.76 6.87
CA ALA A 68 -12.46 3.65 7.98
C ALA A 68 -13.24 4.98 7.90
N LEU A 69 -13.41 5.55 6.71
CA LEU A 69 -14.21 6.76 6.50
C LEU A 69 -15.69 6.53 6.80
N MET A 70 -16.25 5.40 6.35
CA MET A 70 -17.64 5.03 6.63
C MET A 70 -17.85 4.83 8.12
N GLU A 71 -16.93 4.16 8.82
CA GLU A 71 -17.00 3.98 10.27
C GLU A 71 -16.99 5.33 11.02
N ILE A 72 -16.14 6.27 10.59
CA ILE A 72 -16.10 7.64 11.14
C ILE A 72 -17.41 8.39 10.84
N MET A 73 -17.93 8.31 9.61
CA MET A 73 -19.17 8.99 9.21
C MET A 73 -20.38 8.43 9.96
N PHE A 74 -20.52 7.11 10.11
CA PHE A 74 -21.58 6.49 10.91
C PHE A 74 -21.45 6.80 12.40
N GLY A 75 -20.23 6.92 12.93
CA GLY A 75 -20.00 7.35 14.31
C GLY A 75 -20.34 8.83 14.57
N LEU A 76 -20.34 9.67 13.53
CA LEU A 76 -20.65 11.11 13.60
C LEU A 76 -22.10 11.46 13.29
N ILE A 77 -22.84 10.56 12.64
CA ILE A 77 -24.28 10.70 12.43
C ILE A 77 -24.98 10.09 13.66
N PRO A 78 -25.55 10.90 14.58
CA PRO A 78 -26.39 10.35 15.62
C PRO A 78 -27.62 9.75 14.94
N LEU A 79 -27.67 8.42 14.83
CA LEU A 79 -28.86 7.72 14.38
C LEU A 79 -29.96 7.99 15.43
N PRO A 80 -31.06 8.70 15.10
CA PRO A 80 -32.24 8.63 15.92
C PRO A 80 -32.77 7.21 15.75
N TYR A 81 -33.02 6.53 16.87
CA TYR A 81 -33.78 5.28 16.89
C TYR A 81 -35.07 5.42 16.08
#